data_AF-A0A954UNM9-F1
#
_entry.id   AF-A0A954UNM9-F1
#
_cell.length_a   1.000
_cell.length_b   1.000
_cell.length_c   1.000
_cell.angle_alpha   90.00
_cell.angle_beta   90.00
_cell.angle_gamma   90.00
#
_symmetry.space_group_name_H-M   'P 1'
#
loop_
_entity.id
_entity.type
_entity.pdbx_description
1 polymer ?
#
loop_
_entity_poly.entity_id
_entity_poly.type
_entity_poly.pdbx_seq_one_letter_code
_entity_poly.pdbx_strand_id
1 'polypeptide(L)'
;MSEISAYHEAGHAFMAYYVGARVRSVTIDPDRDDGPERFADIQVEWPPGEFTDRELHENLVLVALAGPVAEMLHRGEPFHPGVVAEWAADWKLAWEAAGPLVPVERKRLAFLEQTTARLYRLLDREDHWAALAAVVDNLLAHETLDGEEVEDILRQWMR
;
A
#
# COMPACT_ATOMS: atom_id res chain seq x y z
N MET A 1 -7.70 -1.37 -18.83
CA MET A 1 -6.98 -1.67 -17.57
C MET A 1 -5.62 -1.01 -17.67
N SER A 2 -5.18 -0.29 -16.63
CA SER A 2 -4.01 0.59 -16.74
C SER A 2 -2.84 0.08 -15.92
N GLU A 3 -1.65 0.14 -16.48
CA GLU A 3 -0.36 -0.10 -15.81
C GLU A 3 -0.25 0.65 -14.48
N ILE A 4 -0.81 1.86 -14.43
CA ILE A 4 -0.93 2.72 -13.24
C ILE A 4 -1.67 2.00 -12.10
N SER A 5 -2.77 1.29 -12.38
CA SER A 5 -3.52 0.54 -11.36
C SER A 5 -2.67 -0.61 -10.80
N ALA A 6 -1.87 -1.28 -11.62
CA ALA A 6 -0.97 -2.33 -11.14
C ALA A 6 0.12 -1.77 -10.21
N TYR A 7 0.69 -0.60 -10.52
CA TYR A 7 1.61 0.07 -9.60
C TYR A 7 0.95 0.45 -8.27
N HIS A 8 -0.30 0.90 -8.32
CA HIS A 8 -1.07 1.24 -7.12
C HIS A 8 -1.25 0.02 -6.20
N GLU A 9 -1.80 -1.08 -6.72
CA GLU A 9 -2.06 -2.29 -5.95
C GLU A 9 -0.76 -2.97 -5.48
N ALA A 10 0.27 -2.99 -6.33
CA ALA A 10 1.59 -3.48 -5.95
C ALA A 10 2.22 -2.67 -4.80
N GLY A 11 1.96 -1.35 -4.73
CA GLY A 11 2.39 -0.51 -3.62
C GLY A 11 1.81 -0.97 -2.28
N HIS A 12 0.51 -1.24 -2.24
CA HIS A 12 -0.14 -1.76 -1.03
C HIS A 12 0.39 -3.15 -0.64
N ALA A 13 0.49 -4.06 -1.61
CA ALA A 13 0.97 -5.42 -1.38
C ALA A 13 2.42 -5.45 -0.87
N PHE A 14 3.31 -4.68 -1.51
CA PHE A 14 4.70 -4.50 -1.07
C PHE A 14 4.76 -4.00 0.37
N MET A 15 3.97 -2.97 0.72
CA MET A 15 4.03 -2.39 2.05
C MET A 15 3.44 -3.30 3.12
N ALA A 16 2.37 -4.03 2.82
CA ALA A 16 1.80 -5.02 3.72
C ALA A 16 2.84 -6.10 4.07
N TYR A 17 3.55 -6.63 3.07
CA TYR A 17 4.67 -7.55 3.29
C TYR A 17 5.81 -6.90 4.08
N TYR A 18 6.21 -5.67 3.71
CA TYR A 18 7.31 -4.94 4.35
C TYR A 18 7.11 -4.73 5.86
N VAL A 19 5.87 -4.47 6.30
CA VAL A 19 5.54 -4.27 7.72
C VAL A 19 5.26 -5.57 8.48
N GLY A 20 5.35 -6.72 7.82
CA GLY A 20 5.13 -8.05 8.40
C GLY A 20 3.67 -8.52 8.42
N ALA A 21 2.77 -7.84 7.72
CA ALA A 21 1.43 -8.36 7.49
C ALA A 21 1.42 -9.45 6.40
N ARG A 22 0.31 -10.17 6.26
CA ARG A 22 0.15 -11.19 5.23
C ARG A 22 -0.79 -10.71 4.15
N VAL A 23 -0.32 -10.66 2.91
CA VAL A 23 -1.21 -10.47 1.75
C VAL A 23 -1.97 -11.76 1.53
N ARG A 24 -3.29 -11.69 1.34
CA ARG A 24 -4.15 -12.84 1.01
C ARG A 24 -4.42 -12.89 -0.48
N SER A 25 -4.68 -11.73 -1.07
CA SER A 25 -4.79 -11.54 -2.51
C SER A 25 -4.58 -10.07 -2.86
N VAL A 26 -4.20 -9.83 -4.11
CA VAL A 26 -4.08 -8.52 -4.75
C VAL A 26 -4.61 -8.67 -6.16
N THR A 27 -5.49 -7.78 -6.60
CA THR A 27 -6.08 -7.83 -7.94
C THR A 27 -6.16 -6.45 -8.57
N ILE A 28 -6.01 -6.38 -9.89
CA ILE A 28 -6.29 -5.18 -10.69
C ILE A 28 -7.62 -5.29 -11.46
N ASP A 29 -8.33 -6.41 -11.33
CA ASP A 29 -9.67 -6.64 -11.87
C ASP A 29 -10.61 -7.15 -10.76
N PRO A 30 -11.13 -6.25 -9.92
CA PRO A 30 -11.91 -6.64 -8.76
C PRO A 30 -13.30 -7.16 -9.16
N ASP A 31 -13.60 -8.41 -8.78
CA ASP A 31 -14.98 -8.90 -8.79
C ASP A 31 -15.80 -8.12 -7.76
N ARG A 32 -16.99 -7.65 -8.20
CA ARG A 32 -17.86 -6.76 -7.41
C ARG A 32 -18.53 -7.43 -6.19
N ASP A 33 -18.24 -8.70 -5.90
CA ASP A 33 -18.91 -9.52 -4.89
C ASP A 33 -18.05 -9.81 -3.63
N ASP A 34 -16.80 -9.34 -3.60
CA ASP A 34 -15.84 -9.70 -2.54
C ASP A 34 -15.89 -8.76 -1.32
N GLY A 35 -16.87 -8.97 -0.44
CA GLY A 35 -16.79 -8.74 1.02
C GLY A 35 -16.38 -7.35 1.59
N PRO A 36 -16.48 -7.16 2.92
CA PRO A 36 -16.30 -5.84 3.56
C PRO A 36 -14.86 -5.49 4.04
N GLU A 37 -13.88 -6.39 3.93
CA GLU A 37 -12.51 -6.19 4.46
C GLU A 37 -11.46 -6.00 3.35
N ARG A 38 -11.70 -5.04 2.45
CA ARG A 38 -10.76 -4.69 1.37
C ARG A 38 -9.94 -3.46 1.77
N PHE A 39 -8.61 -3.55 1.69
CA PHE A 39 -7.73 -2.39 1.61
C PHE A 39 -7.48 -2.19 0.12
N ALA A 40 -8.02 -1.16 -0.53
CA ALA A 40 -7.96 -1.07 -2.00
C ALA A 40 -8.42 -2.38 -2.68
N ASP A 41 -7.87 -2.78 -3.82
CA ASP A 41 -8.16 -4.08 -4.43
C ASP A 41 -7.23 -5.18 -3.89
N ILE A 42 -6.83 -5.05 -2.61
CA ILE A 42 -6.03 -6.04 -1.87
C ILE A 42 -6.71 -6.51 -0.57
N GLN A 43 -6.39 -7.74 -0.18
CA GLN A 43 -6.82 -8.33 1.09
C GLN A 43 -5.60 -8.57 1.97
N VAL A 44 -5.58 -7.97 3.15
CA VAL A 44 -4.46 -8.06 4.10
C VAL A 44 -4.94 -8.67 5.41
N GLU A 45 -4.27 -9.73 5.83
CA GLU A 45 -4.41 -10.30 7.16
C GLU A 45 -3.35 -9.71 8.10
N TRP A 46 -3.80 -9.29 9.28
CA TRP A 46 -2.96 -8.82 10.38
C TRP A 46 -2.92 -9.90 11.46
N PRO A 47 -1.82 -10.68 11.57
CA PRO A 47 -1.74 -11.77 12.54
C PRO A 47 -1.97 -11.29 13.99
N PRO A 48 -2.88 -11.96 14.73
CA PRO A 48 -3.21 -11.55 16.09
C PRO A 48 -2.03 -11.74 17.04
N GLY A 49 -1.74 -10.71 17.84
CA GLY A 49 -0.66 -10.73 18.83
C GLY A 49 0.74 -10.44 18.27
N GLU A 50 0.88 -10.22 16.96
CA GLU A 50 2.15 -9.79 16.34
C GLU A 50 2.36 -8.27 16.39
N PHE A 51 1.28 -7.49 16.52
CA PHE A 51 1.31 -6.03 16.58
C PHE A 51 0.59 -5.51 17.82
N THR A 52 1.16 -4.49 18.46
CA THR A 52 0.42 -3.64 19.41
C THR A 52 -0.61 -2.78 18.67
N ASP A 53 -1.63 -2.28 19.36
CA ASP A 53 -2.64 -1.37 18.77
C ASP A 53 -1.99 -0.15 18.09
N ARG A 54 -0.91 0.37 18.68
CA ARG A 54 -0.16 1.49 18.12
C ARG A 54 0.52 1.10 16.81
N GLU A 55 1.23 -0.03 16.78
CA GLU A 55 1.92 -0.51 15.58
C GLU A 55 0.94 -0.84 14.46
N LEU A 56 -0.22 -1.42 14.80
CA LEU A 56 -1.28 -1.68 13.84
C LEU A 56 -1.74 -0.39 13.16
N HIS A 57 -2.02 0.67 13.93
CA HIS A 57 -2.39 1.97 13.35
C HIS A 57 -1.27 2.60 12.53
N GLU A 58 0.00 2.49 12.96
CA GLU A 58 1.14 2.99 12.19
C GLU A 58 1.28 2.24 10.86
N ASN A 59 1.13 0.91 10.88
CA ASN A 59 1.22 0.06 9.71
C ASN A 59 0.05 0.26 8.74
N LEU A 60 -1.17 0.45 9.24
CA LEU A 60 -2.33 0.78 8.41
C LEU A 60 -2.14 2.09 7.64
N VAL A 61 -1.55 3.11 8.28
CA VAL A 61 -1.20 4.37 7.60
C VAL A 61 -0.18 4.12 6.49
N LEU A 62 0.84 3.30 6.76
CA LEU A 62 1.88 2.98 5.77
C LEU A 62 1.29 2.25 4.57
N VAL A 63 0.51 1.19 4.81
CA VAL A 63 -0.12 0.40 3.76
C VAL A 63 -1.07 1.26 2.93
N ALA A 64 -1.96 2.03 3.55
CA ALA A 64 -2.90 2.89 2.82
C ALA A 64 -2.18 3.92 1.93
N LEU A 65 -1.08 4.52 2.39
CA LEU A 65 -0.36 5.52 1.59
C LEU A 65 0.55 4.92 0.51
N ALA A 66 0.81 3.61 0.53
CA ALA A 66 1.81 3.00 -0.34
C ALA A 66 1.38 2.95 -1.82
N GLY A 67 0.10 2.65 -2.11
CA GLY A 67 -0.42 2.66 -3.49
C GLY A 67 -0.30 4.03 -4.16
N PRO A 68 -0.84 5.11 -3.56
CA PRO A 68 -0.65 6.47 -4.08
C PRO A 68 0.82 6.86 -4.29
N VAL A 69 1.71 6.47 -3.38
CA VAL A 69 3.15 6.79 -3.50
C VAL A 69 3.82 6.00 -4.63
N ALA A 70 3.49 4.72 -4.80
CA ALA A 70 3.99 3.92 -5.92
C ALA A 70 3.57 4.52 -7.27
N GLU A 71 2.33 5.00 -7.34
CA GLU A 71 1.82 5.69 -8.52
C GLU A 71 2.55 7.02 -8.79
N MET A 72 2.82 7.83 -7.75
CA MET A 72 3.61 9.07 -7.89
C MET A 72 5.02 8.78 -8.44
N LEU A 73 5.68 7.73 -7.94
CA LEU A 73 6.99 7.32 -8.41
C LEU A 73 6.97 6.89 -9.87
N HIS A 74 6.02 6.03 -10.24
CA HIS A 74 5.88 5.56 -11.62
C HIS A 74 5.62 6.72 -12.60
N ARG A 75 4.76 7.67 -12.23
CA ARG A 75 4.44 8.84 -13.06
C ARG A 75 5.55 9.89 -13.08
N GLY A 76 6.45 9.89 -12.10
CA GLY A 76 7.42 10.97 -11.88
C GLY A 76 6.76 12.29 -11.43
N GLU A 77 5.53 12.23 -10.93
CA GLU A 77 4.71 13.39 -10.56
C GLU A 77 4.45 13.39 -9.05
N PRO A 78 5.10 14.27 -8.25
CA PRO A 78 4.94 14.30 -6.81
C PRO A 78 3.65 15.06 -6.43
N PHE A 79 2.49 14.49 -6.73
CA PHE A 79 1.22 15.04 -6.29
C PHE A 79 1.01 14.85 -4.79
N HIS A 80 0.26 15.75 -4.16
CA HIS A 80 -0.19 15.52 -2.78
C HIS A 80 -1.31 14.47 -2.79
N PRO A 81 -1.26 13.40 -1.96
CA PRO A 81 -2.23 12.32 -2.06
C PRO A 81 -3.69 12.76 -1.94
N GLY A 82 -3.97 13.71 -1.03
CA GLY A 82 -5.32 14.26 -0.81
C GLY A 82 -5.89 15.16 -1.91
N VAL A 83 -5.21 15.39 -3.05
CA VAL A 83 -5.75 16.20 -4.16
C VAL A 83 -6.15 15.40 -5.40
N VAL A 84 -5.82 14.10 -5.42
CA VAL A 84 -6.16 13.19 -6.52
C VAL A 84 -7.41 12.40 -6.12
N ALA A 85 -8.45 12.47 -6.95
CA ALA A 85 -9.76 11.92 -6.61
C ALA A 85 -9.71 10.39 -6.48
N GLU A 86 -8.87 9.75 -7.28
CA GLU A 86 -8.63 8.32 -7.33
C GLU A 86 -8.05 7.78 -6.01
N TRP A 87 -7.29 8.61 -5.26
CA TRP A 87 -6.65 8.21 -4.00
C TRP A 87 -7.46 8.61 -2.75
N ALA A 88 -8.70 9.09 -2.93
CA ALA A 88 -9.51 9.61 -1.83
C ALA A 88 -9.86 8.53 -0.78
N ALA A 89 -10.03 7.27 -1.21
CA ALA A 89 -10.29 6.15 -0.32
C ALA A 89 -9.08 5.86 0.57
N ASP A 90 -7.88 5.74 -0.04
CA ASP A 90 -6.62 5.51 0.65
C ASP A 90 -6.29 6.61 1.64
N TRP A 91 -6.48 7.87 1.20
CA TRP A 91 -6.27 9.02 2.06
C TRP A 91 -7.19 9.02 3.28
N LYS A 92 -8.48 8.65 3.09
CA LYS A 92 -9.43 8.53 4.19
C LYS A 92 -9.02 7.44 5.17
N LEU A 93 -8.60 6.27 4.68
CA LEU A 93 -8.12 5.16 5.52
C LEU A 93 -6.89 5.58 6.33
N ALA A 94 -5.90 6.21 5.68
CA ALA A 94 -4.73 6.74 6.36
C ALA A 94 -5.10 7.79 7.42
N TRP A 95 -6.07 8.67 7.13
CA TRP A 95 -6.56 9.68 8.06
C TRP A 95 -7.25 9.11 9.29
N GLU A 96 -8.07 8.06 9.11
CA GLU A 96 -8.76 7.37 10.19
C GLU A 96 -7.77 6.57 11.05
N ALA A 97 -6.86 5.81 10.43
CA ALA A 97 -5.81 5.06 11.11
C ALA A 97 -4.84 5.96 11.89
N ALA A 98 -4.53 7.16 11.38
CA ALA A 98 -3.70 8.13 12.09
C ALA A 98 -4.42 8.82 13.27
N GLY A 99 -5.74 8.67 13.41
CA GLY A 99 -6.54 9.35 14.44
C GLY A 99 -6.12 9.04 15.87
N PRO A 100 -6.02 7.76 16.25
CA PRO A 100 -5.53 7.35 17.57
C PRO A 100 -4.06 7.74 17.83
N LEU A 101 -3.24 7.85 16.78
CA LEU A 101 -1.81 8.22 16.88
C LEU A 101 -1.62 9.73 17.07
N VAL A 102 -2.38 10.53 16.30
CA VAL A 102 -2.26 11.99 16.23
C VAL A 102 -3.68 12.59 16.23
N PRO A 103 -4.28 12.81 17.41
CA PRO A 103 -5.67 13.25 17.52
C PRO A 103 -5.92 14.64 16.91
N VAL A 104 -4.95 15.55 17.01
CA VAL A 104 -5.06 16.92 16.50
C VAL A 104 -4.94 16.93 14.98
N GLU A 105 -6.01 17.27 14.28
CA GLU A 105 -6.13 17.20 12.81
C GLU A 105 -4.98 17.90 12.06
N ARG A 106 -4.62 19.12 12.46
CA ARG A 106 -3.51 19.85 11.81
C ARG A 106 -2.17 19.11 11.95
N LYS A 107 -1.94 18.47 13.10
CA LYS A 107 -0.73 17.65 13.32
C LYS A 107 -0.84 16.32 12.56
N ARG A 108 -2.05 15.78 12.42
CA ARG A 108 -2.32 14.55 11.67
C ARG A 108 -2.02 14.75 10.19
N LEU A 109 -2.47 15.85 9.59
CA LEU A 109 -2.12 16.22 8.22
C LEU A 109 -0.60 16.26 8.03
N ALA A 110 0.11 17.01 8.89
CA ALA A 110 1.56 17.09 8.84
C ALA A 110 2.26 15.73 9.05
N PHE A 111 1.69 14.84 9.85
CA PHE A 111 2.18 13.48 10.06
C PHE A 111 2.01 12.63 8.78
N LEU A 112 0.86 12.71 8.12
CA LEU A 112 0.60 11.99 6.87
C LEU A 112 1.50 12.50 5.74
N GLU A 113 1.65 13.82 5.59
CA GLU A 113 2.58 14.42 4.61
C GLU A 113 4.03 13.94 4.81
N GLN A 114 4.49 13.92 6.07
CA GLN A 114 5.83 13.40 6.42
C GLN A 114 5.95 11.90 6.12
N THR A 115 4.88 11.14 6.36
CA THR A 115 4.84 9.70 6.12
C THR A 115 4.87 9.40 4.63
N THR A 116 4.08 10.11 3.82
CA THR A 116 4.13 10.06 2.35
C THR A 116 5.54 10.35 1.83
N ALA A 117 6.18 11.42 2.31
CA ALA A 117 7.54 11.75 1.89
C ALA A 117 8.58 10.70 2.31
N ARG A 118 8.38 10.02 3.45
CA ARG A 118 9.21 8.90 3.89
C ARG A 118 8.99 7.67 3.02
N LEU A 119 7.74 7.33 2.72
CA LEU A 119 7.37 6.22 1.84
C LEU A 119 7.94 6.42 0.44
N TYR A 120 7.87 7.64 -0.10
CA TYR A 120 8.44 7.95 -1.42
C TYR A 120 9.93 7.57 -1.47
N ARG A 121 10.73 8.04 -0.50
CA ARG A 121 12.15 7.68 -0.40
C ARG A 121 12.38 6.20 -0.14
N LEU A 122 11.45 5.53 0.55
CA LEU A 122 11.55 4.11 0.85
C LEU A 122 11.34 3.27 -0.42
N LEU A 123 10.30 3.58 -1.19
CA LEU A 123 9.96 2.86 -2.42
C LEU A 123 10.90 3.21 -3.58
N ASP A 124 11.48 4.42 -3.62
CA ASP A 124 12.47 4.86 -4.61
C ASP A 124 13.85 4.18 -4.47
N ARG A 125 14.05 3.36 -3.43
CA ARG A 125 15.28 2.55 -3.34
C ARG A 125 15.28 1.50 -4.43
N GLU A 126 16.43 1.31 -5.09
CA GLU A 126 16.57 0.39 -6.22
C GLU A 126 16.06 -1.02 -5.93
N ASP A 127 16.39 -1.58 -4.76
CA ASP A 127 15.96 -2.92 -4.34
C ASP A 127 14.44 -3.01 -4.12
N HIS A 128 13.86 -2.00 -3.47
CA HIS A 128 12.42 -1.96 -3.21
C HIS A 128 11.61 -1.69 -4.48
N TRP A 129 12.07 -0.78 -5.33
CA TRP A 129 11.42 -0.47 -6.59
C TRP A 129 11.44 -1.67 -7.53
N ALA A 130 12.56 -2.41 -7.59
CA ALA A 130 12.64 -3.63 -8.37
C ALA A 130 11.71 -4.73 -7.85
N ALA A 131 11.58 -4.88 -6.52
CA ALA A 131 10.64 -5.81 -5.92
C ALA A 131 9.18 -5.46 -6.26
N LEU A 132 8.81 -4.18 -6.13
CA LEU A 132 7.48 -3.69 -6.47
C LEU A 132 7.18 -3.87 -7.96
N ALA A 133 8.12 -3.51 -8.83
CA ALA A 133 7.98 -3.69 -10.28
C ALA A 133 7.80 -5.17 -10.67
N ALA A 134 8.47 -6.10 -9.97
CA ALA A 134 8.24 -7.53 -10.18
C ALA A 134 6.81 -7.95 -9.82
N VAL A 135 6.20 -7.38 -8.78
CA VAL A 135 4.78 -7.62 -8.47
C VAL A 135 3.88 -7.03 -9.55
N VAL A 136 4.20 -5.82 -10.06
CA VAL A 136 3.48 -5.18 -11.18
C VAL A 136 3.49 -6.05 -12.43
N ASP A 137 4.66 -6.56 -12.84
CA ASP A 137 4.78 -7.41 -14.02
C ASP A 137 3.90 -8.66 -13.91
N ASN A 138 3.84 -9.27 -12.72
CA ASN A 138 2.98 -10.42 -12.46
C ASN A 138 1.49 -10.06 -12.42
N LEU A 139 1.12 -8.92 -11.83
CA LEU A 139 -0.28 -8.43 -11.85
C LEU A 139 -0.75 -8.13 -13.27
N LEU A 140 0.10 -7.55 -14.12
CA LEU A 140 -0.24 -7.30 -15.53
C LEU A 140 -0.37 -8.59 -16.34
N ALA A 141 0.34 -9.64 -15.97
CA ALA A 141 0.28 -10.94 -16.63
C ALA A 141 -0.90 -11.81 -16.17
N HIS A 142 -1.27 -11.72 -14.89
CA HIS A 142 -2.20 -12.65 -14.23
C HIS A 142 -3.47 -12.00 -13.70
N GLU A 143 -3.55 -10.66 -13.69
CA GLU A 143 -4.66 -9.81 -13.20
C GLU A 143 -4.90 -9.92 -11.68
N THR A 144 -4.72 -11.10 -11.09
CA THR A 144 -4.80 -11.38 -9.66
C THR A 144 -3.60 -12.23 -9.24
N LEU A 145 -3.05 -11.94 -8.07
CA LEU A 145 -2.07 -12.78 -7.39
C LEU A 145 -2.60 -13.16 -6.01
N ASP A 146 -2.36 -14.40 -5.61
CA ASP A 146 -2.59 -14.82 -4.23
C ASP A 146 -1.44 -14.39 -3.30
N GLY A 147 -1.65 -14.59 -2.00
CA GLY A 147 -0.67 -14.23 -0.99
C GLY A 147 0.68 -14.93 -1.11
N GLU A 148 0.68 -16.22 -1.51
CA GLU A 148 1.91 -17.01 -1.65
C GLU A 148 2.72 -16.52 -2.85
N GLU A 149 2.05 -16.22 -3.97
CA GLU A 149 2.69 -15.65 -5.16
C GLU A 149 3.35 -14.29 -4.88
N VAL A 150 2.64 -13.39 -4.18
CA VAL A 150 3.19 -12.09 -3.77
C VAL A 150 4.41 -12.27 -2.88
N GLU A 151 4.31 -13.16 -1.89
CA GLU A 151 5.38 -13.44 -0.94
C GLU A 151 6.62 -14.00 -1.66
N ASP A 152 6.45 -14.97 -2.56
CA ASP A 152 7.53 -15.58 -3.33
C ASP A 152 8.24 -14.58 -4.24
N ILE A 153 7.50 -13.63 -4.83
CA ILE A 153 8.09 -12.54 -5.62
C ILE A 153 8.93 -11.64 -4.70
N LEU A 154 8.35 -11.13 -3.61
CA LEU A 154 9.01 -10.15 -2.75
C LEU A 154 10.23 -10.73 -2.01
N ARG A 155 10.17 -12.00 -1.59
CA ARG A 155 11.29 -12.73 -0.96
C ARG A 155 12.55 -12.81 -1.82
N GLN A 156 12.42 -12.75 -3.16
CA GLN A 156 13.58 -12.79 -4.06
C GLN A 156 14.44 -11.52 -3.97
N TRP A 157 13.81 -10.39 -3.63
CA TRP A 157 14.44 -9.07 -3.61
C TRP A 157 14.74 -8.60 -2.19
N MET A 158 13.87 -8.91 -1.24
CA MET A 158 13.94 -8.44 0.14
C MET A 158 14.56 -9.52 1.04
N ARG A 159 15.87 -9.40 1.29
CA ARG A 159 16.63 -10.29 2.19
C ARG A 159 16.85 -9.69 3.57
#